data_AF-A0A6L4Z0Y6-F1
#
_entry.id   AF-A0A6L4Z0Y6-F1
#
_cell.length_a   1.000
_cell.length_b   1.000
_cell.length_c   1.000
_cell.angle_alpha   90.00
_cell.angle_beta   90.00
_cell.angle_gamma   90.00
#
_symmetry.space_group_name_H-M   'P 1'
#
loop_
_entity.id
_entity.type
_entity.pdbx_description
1 polymer ?
#
loop_
_entity_poly.entity_id
_entity_poly.type
_entity_poly.pdbx_seq_one_letter_code
_entity_poly.pdbx_strand_id
1 'polypeptide(L)'
;MSLQRQSYFRLKLMNLSNYIFMKQAPEKKPFNKRAFISTALWVSGLSLPFTGFMNHYFQYDVLTLERHFWMSAHDIAGILFVIFSLLHISYNWRVLVSYAVKSKEMLISKETLTAIIFVILIVGLFSSHAFHIDK
;
A
#
# COMPACT_ATOMS: atom_id res chain seq x y z
N MET A 1 5.81 23.34 64.66
CA MET A 1 6.32 23.51 63.28
C MET A 1 5.61 22.50 62.36
N SER A 2 4.30 22.61 62.13
CA SER A 2 3.56 21.42 61.65
C SER A 2 2.37 21.61 60.69
N LEU A 3 1.75 22.79 60.54
CA LEU A 3 0.57 22.91 59.64
C LEU A 3 0.87 23.63 58.33
N GLN A 4 1.65 24.72 58.38
CA GLN A 4 1.93 25.55 57.21
C GLN A 4 2.83 24.86 56.17
N ARG A 5 3.71 23.94 56.61
CA ARG A 5 4.55 23.12 55.71
C ARG A 5 3.74 22.05 54.98
N GLN A 6 2.74 21.45 55.63
CA GLN A 6 1.90 20.42 55.02
C GLN A 6 0.99 21.01 53.93
N SER A 7 0.39 22.18 54.18
CA SER A 7 -0.45 22.86 53.19
C SER A 7 0.34 23.30 51.97
N TYR A 8 1.56 23.81 52.16
CA TYR A 8 2.45 24.18 51.04
C TYR A 8 2.83 22.96 50.17
N PHE A 9 3.09 21.82 50.80
CA PHE A 9 3.45 20.59 50.10
C PHE A 9 2.25 20.01 49.31
N ARG A 10 1.04 20.06 49.89
CA ARG A 10 -0.20 19.65 49.20
C ARG A 10 -0.50 20.53 47.99
N LEU A 11 -0.38 21.84 48.11
CA LEU A 11 -0.59 22.78 47.00
C LEU A 11 0.41 22.53 45.85
N LYS A 12 1.67 22.24 46.19
CA LYS A 12 2.70 21.91 45.19
C LYS A 12 2.42 20.58 44.49
N LEU A 13 1.95 19.56 45.23
CA LEU A 13 1.56 18.26 44.66
C LEU A 13 0.30 18.36 43.79
N MET A 14 -0.70 19.16 44.19
CA MET A 14 -1.90 19.39 43.38
C MET A 14 -1.58 20.14 42.09
N ASN A 15 -0.70 21.16 42.15
CA ASN A 15 -0.24 21.84 40.93
C ASN A 15 0.58 20.92 40.02
N LEU A 16 1.43 20.06 40.58
CA LEU A 16 2.21 19.11 39.79
C LEU A 16 1.31 18.03 39.15
N SER A 17 0.33 17.51 39.89
CA SER A 17 -0.67 16.57 39.37
C SER A 17 -1.49 17.19 38.25
N ASN A 18 -1.96 18.43 38.42
CA ASN A 18 -2.72 19.15 37.39
C ASN A 18 -1.86 19.46 36.17
N TYR A 19 -0.57 19.76 36.35
CA TYR A 19 0.37 19.99 35.25
C TYR A 19 0.67 18.70 34.45
N ILE A 20 0.82 17.57 35.15
CA ILE A 20 0.99 16.25 34.52
C ILE A 20 -0.29 15.85 33.77
N PHE A 21 -1.47 16.10 34.36
CA PHE A 21 -2.76 15.79 33.76
C PHE A 21 -3.08 16.66 32.53
N MET A 22 -2.77 17.96 32.56
CA MET A 22 -2.95 18.85 31.40
C MET A 22 -1.99 18.54 30.25
N LYS A 23 -0.80 17.98 30.51
CA LYS A 23 0.19 17.65 29.48
C LYS A 23 -0.07 16.33 28.75
N GLN A 24 -1.12 15.60 29.14
CA GLN A 24 -1.51 14.31 28.53
C GLN A 24 -2.65 14.42 27.50
N ALA A 25 -2.91 15.61 26.94
CA ALA A 25 -3.69 15.66 25.71
C ALA A 25 -2.90 14.87 24.64
N PRO A 26 -3.44 13.76 24.08
CA PRO A 26 -2.71 12.97 23.12
C PRO A 26 -2.46 13.85 21.89
N GLU A 27 -1.19 14.17 21.62
CA GLU A 27 -0.82 14.81 20.37
C GLU A 27 -1.31 13.92 19.22
N LYS A 28 -2.19 14.46 18.37
CA LYS A 28 -2.70 13.73 17.21
C LYS A 28 -1.52 13.40 16.31
N LYS A 29 -1.16 12.11 16.23
CA LYS A 29 -0.14 11.64 15.28
C LYS A 29 -0.51 12.09 13.86
N PRO A 30 0.42 12.67 13.09
CA PRO A 30 0.16 13.06 11.72
C PRO A 30 -0.13 11.81 10.87
N PHE A 31 -1.05 11.96 9.91
CA PHE A 31 -1.42 10.88 9.00
C PHE A 31 -0.22 10.40 8.17
N ASN A 32 0.02 9.09 8.16
CA ASN A 32 1.13 8.50 7.41
C ASN A 32 0.75 8.29 5.93
N LYS A 33 0.96 9.35 5.13
CA LYS A 33 0.68 9.34 3.68
C LYS A 33 1.41 8.21 2.94
N ARG A 34 2.65 7.90 3.33
CA ARG A 34 3.46 6.87 2.64
C ARG A 34 2.87 5.48 2.85
N ALA A 35 2.54 5.14 4.09
CA ALA A 35 1.89 3.86 4.40
C ALA A 35 0.55 3.73 3.66
N PHE A 36 -0.27 4.79 3.69
CA PHE A 36 -1.54 4.81 2.97
C PHE A 36 -1.37 4.55 1.47
N ILE A 37 -0.46 5.26 0.79
CA ILE A 37 -0.21 5.10 -0.64
C ILE A 37 0.28 3.68 -0.95
N SER A 38 1.21 3.13 -0.15
CA SER A 38 1.69 1.75 -0.35
C SER A 38 0.59 0.72 -0.16
N THR A 39 -0.26 0.86 0.86
CA THR A 39 -1.40 -0.05 1.07
C THR A 39 -2.41 0.06 -0.05
N ALA A 40 -2.75 1.27 -0.49
CA ALA A 40 -3.69 1.48 -1.59
C ALA A 40 -3.14 0.95 -2.93
N LEU A 41 -1.84 1.11 -3.18
CA LEU A 41 -1.17 0.50 -4.33
C LEU A 41 -1.25 -1.04 -4.28
N TRP A 42 -1.02 -1.63 -3.11
CA TRP A 42 -1.06 -3.08 -2.96
C TRP A 42 -2.47 -3.64 -3.13
N VAL A 43 -3.48 -2.99 -2.53
CA VAL A 43 -4.89 -3.38 -2.66
C VAL A 43 -5.37 -3.25 -4.11
N SER A 44 -5.11 -2.12 -4.77
CA SER A 44 -5.47 -1.93 -6.18
C SER A 44 -4.73 -2.91 -7.10
N GLY A 45 -3.45 -3.17 -6.81
CA GLY A 45 -2.64 -4.13 -7.54
C GLY A 45 -3.10 -5.58 -7.41
N LEU A 46 -3.58 -6.01 -6.24
CA LEU A 46 -4.18 -7.33 -6.05
C LEU A 46 -5.59 -7.44 -6.64
N SER A 47 -6.31 -6.33 -6.69
CA SER A 47 -7.64 -6.28 -7.29
C SER A 47 -7.58 -6.53 -8.80
N LEU A 48 -6.50 -6.10 -9.48
CA LEU A 48 -6.32 -6.29 -10.92
C LEU A 48 -6.33 -7.76 -11.39
N PRO A 49 -5.49 -8.68 -10.88
CA PRO A 49 -5.53 -10.09 -11.30
C PRO A 49 -6.86 -10.75 -10.92
N PHE A 50 -7.45 -10.39 -9.78
CA PHE A 50 -8.74 -10.93 -9.35
C PHE A 50 -9.88 -10.51 -10.30
N THR A 51 -10.02 -9.21 -10.54
CA THR A 51 -11.05 -8.68 -11.47
C THR A 51 -10.77 -9.08 -12.92
N GLY A 52 -9.51 -9.17 -13.33
CA GLY A 52 -9.12 -9.64 -14.66
C GLY A 52 -9.48 -11.11 -14.89
N PHE A 53 -9.31 -11.96 -13.88
CA PHE A 53 -9.78 -13.34 -13.92
C PHE A 53 -11.30 -13.43 -14.08
N MET A 54 -12.06 -12.61 -13.33
CA MET A 54 -13.52 -12.54 -13.48
C MET A 54 -13.93 -12.04 -14.86
N ASN A 55 -13.25 -11.04 -15.41
CA ASN A 55 -13.50 -10.57 -16.79
C ASN A 55 -13.24 -11.67 -17.83
N HIS A 56 -12.21 -12.49 -17.63
CA HIS A 56 -11.94 -13.63 -18.49
C HIS A 56 -13.05 -14.70 -18.38
N TYR A 57 -13.54 -14.96 -17.16
CA TYR A 57 -14.64 -15.90 -16.93
C TYR A 57 -15.92 -15.48 -17.67
N PHE A 58 -16.27 -14.20 -17.66
CA PHE A 58 -17.46 -13.67 -18.33
C PHE A 58 -17.22 -13.20 -19.79
N GLN A 59 -16.04 -13.47 -20.38
CA GLN A 59 -15.64 -12.82 -21.64
C GLN A 59 -16.54 -13.16 -22.84
N TYR A 60 -17.11 -14.37 -22.86
CA TYR A 60 -17.94 -14.87 -23.95
C TYR A 60 -19.44 -14.64 -23.74
N ASP A 61 -19.83 -14.11 -22.58
CA ASP A 61 -21.22 -13.78 -22.33
C ASP A 61 -21.62 -12.50 -23.07
N VAL A 62 -22.91 -12.42 -23.42
CA VAL A 62 -23.54 -11.14 -23.77
C VAL A 62 -23.30 -10.11 -22.66
N LEU A 63 -23.44 -8.82 -22.95
CA LEU A 63 -23.16 -7.77 -21.96
C LEU A 63 -24.19 -7.81 -20.82
N THR A 64 -23.94 -8.66 -19.83
CA THR A 64 -24.70 -8.80 -18.60
C THR A 64 -24.26 -7.76 -17.59
N LEU A 65 -25.11 -7.52 -16.58
CA LEU A 65 -24.78 -6.64 -15.46
C LEU A 65 -23.50 -7.09 -14.74
N GLU A 66 -23.31 -8.39 -14.56
CA GLU A 66 -22.15 -8.98 -13.90
C GLU A 66 -20.86 -8.71 -14.70
N ARG A 67 -20.89 -8.93 -16.03
CA ARG A 67 -19.76 -8.62 -16.90
C ARG A 67 -19.40 -7.13 -16.86
N HIS A 68 -20.41 -6.25 -16.94
CA HIS A 68 -20.19 -4.81 -16.87
C HIS A 68 -19.63 -4.37 -15.51
N PHE A 69 -20.07 -4.99 -14.42
CA PHE A 69 -19.57 -4.73 -13.07
C PHE A 69 -18.09 -5.09 -12.95
N TRP A 70 -17.69 -6.30 -13.35
CA TRP A 70 -16.29 -6.74 -13.27
C TRP A 70 -15.37 -5.93 -14.20
N MET A 71 -15.86 -5.54 -15.37
CA MET A 71 -15.15 -4.65 -16.28
C MET A 71 -14.91 -3.28 -15.64
N SER A 72 -15.96 -2.66 -15.11
CA SER A 72 -15.87 -1.37 -14.42
C SER A 72 -14.96 -1.42 -13.20
N ALA A 73 -15.02 -2.51 -12.42
CA ALA A 73 -14.18 -2.72 -11.25
C ALA A 73 -12.70 -2.85 -11.64
N HIS A 74 -12.40 -3.57 -12.73
CA HIS A 74 -11.05 -3.70 -13.27
C HIS A 74 -10.49 -2.35 -13.73
N ASP A 75 -11.30 -1.58 -14.48
CA ASP A 75 -10.89 -0.28 -15.01
C ASP A 75 -10.59 0.73 -13.87
N ILE A 76 -11.47 0.81 -12.88
CA ILE A 76 -11.26 1.68 -11.71
C ILE A 76 -10.04 1.21 -10.91
N ALA A 77 -9.87 -0.10 -10.70
CA ALA A 77 -8.69 -0.64 -10.02
C ALA A 77 -7.40 -0.28 -10.78
N GLY A 78 -7.41 -0.35 -12.12
CA GLY A 78 -6.29 0.04 -12.98
C GLY A 78 -5.96 1.53 -12.87
N ILE A 79 -6.95 2.40 -12.92
CA ILE A 79 -6.77 3.85 -12.75
C ILE A 79 -6.16 4.15 -11.37
N LEU A 80 -6.72 3.57 -10.31
CA LEU A 80 -6.19 3.75 -8.95
C LEU A 80 -4.76 3.21 -8.82
N PHE A 81 -4.48 2.05 -9.40
CA PHE A 81 -3.15 1.45 -9.39
C PHE A 81 -2.13 2.36 -10.06
N VAL A 82 -2.44 2.94 -11.21
CA VAL A 82 -1.56 3.89 -11.90
C VAL A 82 -1.33 5.13 -11.05
N ILE A 83 -2.38 5.75 -10.50
CA ILE A 83 -2.27 6.94 -9.65
C ILE A 83 -1.40 6.65 -8.42
N PHE A 84 -1.70 5.58 -7.69
CA PHE A 84 -0.92 5.23 -6.50
C PHE A 84 0.51 4.79 -6.83
N SER A 85 0.76 4.20 -8.01
CA SER A 85 2.11 3.88 -8.48
C SER A 85 2.93 5.15 -8.68
N LEU A 86 2.39 6.14 -9.40
CA LEU A 86 3.06 7.43 -9.62
C LEU A 86 3.34 8.15 -8.30
N LEU A 87 2.36 8.16 -7.39
CA LEU A 87 2.55 8.72 -6.05
C LEU A 87 3.61 7.94 -5.27
N HIS A 88 3.55 6.61 -5.27
CA HIS A 88 4.50 5.77 -4.55
C HIS A 88 5.94 6.02 -5.02
N ILE A 89 6.17 6.09 -6.34
CA ILE A 89 7.47 6.44 -6.92
C ILE A 89 7.88 7.84 -6.48
N SER A 90 6.98 8.83 -6.57
CA SER A 90 7.28 10.23 -6.19
C SER A 90 7.67 10.36 -4.72
N TYR A 91 6.96 9.70 -3.80
CA TYR A 91 7.24 9.76 -2.37
C TYR A 91 8.47 8.94 -1.94
N ASN A 92 8.89 7.96 -2.75
CA ASN A 92 10.05 7.10 -2.49
C ASN A 92 11.23 7.36 -3.45
N TRP A 93 11.17 8.43 -4.25
CA TRP A 93 12.15 8.73 -5.31
C TRP A 93 13.60 8.77 -4.81
N ARG A 94 13.84 9.39 -3.64
CA ARG A 94 15.18 9.47 -3.03
C ARG A 94 15.76 8.08 -2.71
N VAL A 95 14.94 7.17 -2.23
CA VAL A 95 15.34 5.78 -1.94
C VAL A 95 15.65 5.06 -3.24
N LEU A 96 14.78 5.23 -4.24
CA LEU A 96 14.90 4.59 -5.55
C LEU A 96 16.19 5.03 -6.29
N VAL A 97 16.50 6.33 -6.29
CA VAL A 97 17.76 6.86 -6.83
C VAL A 97 18.96 6.36 -6.04
N SER A 98 18.89 6.31 -4.70
CA SER A 98 19.99 5.78 -3.89
C SER A 98 20.28 4.31 -4.20
N TYR A 99 19.23 3.49 -4.38
CA TYR A 99 19.38 2.12 -4.86
C TYR A 99 19.96 2.08 -6.27
N ALA A 100 19.40 2.82 -7.23
CA ALA A 100 19.87 2.82 -8.62
C ALA A 100 21.35 3.22 -8.75
N VAL A 101 21.80 4.22 -7.98
CA VAL A 101 23.21 4.64 -7.96
C VAL A 101 24.11 3.57 -7.34
N LYS A 102 23.68 2.91 -6.25
CA LYS A 102 24.42 1.78 -5.64
C LYS A 102 24.40 0.51 -6.50
N SER A 103 23.34 0.32 -7.30
CA SER A 103 23.15 -0.84 -8.15
C SER A 103 23.99 -0.80 -9.43
N LYS A 104 24.72 0.28 -9.72
CA LYS A 104 25.70 0.31 -10.84
C LYS A 104 26.77 -0.79 -10.73
N GLU A 105 27.02 -1.29 -9.52
CA GLU A 105 27.96 -2.38 -9.23
C GLU A 105 27.25 -3.74 -9.03
N MET A 106 25.91 -3.76 -8.94
CA MET A 106 25.14 -4.99 -8.73
C MET A 106 24.87 -5.67 -10.07
N LEU A 107 25.71 -6.64 -10.41
CA LEU A 107 25.39 -7.62 -11.45
C LEU A 107 24.05 -8.29 -11.11
N ILE A 108 23.17 -8.45 -12.10
CA ILE A 108 21.91 -9.18 -11.94
C ILE A 108 22.23 -10.58 -11.41
N SER A 109 21.78 -10.89 -10.19
CA SER A 109 22.01 -12.21 -9.62
C SER A 109 21.26 -13.27 -10.41
N LYS A 110 21.79 -14.49 -10.44
CA LYS A 110 21.10 -15.63 -11.07
C LYS A 110 19.68 -15.79 -10.50
N GLU A 111 19.51 -15.55 -9.20
CA GLU A 111 18.21 -15.58 -8.52
C GLU A 111 17.22 -14.56 -9.08
N THR A 112 17.68 -13.33 -9.35
CA THR A 112 16.84 -12.28 -9.96
C THR A 112 16.42 -12.68 -11.37
N LEU A 113 17.35 -13.23 -12.16
CA LEU A 113 17.05 -13.72 -13.50
C LEU A 113 16.05 -14.89 -13.46
N THR A 114 16.24 -15.84 -12.53
CA THR A 114 15.31 -16.96 -12.34
C THR A 114 13.92 -16.47 -11.92
N ALA A 115 13.83 -15.50 -11.02
CA ALA A 115 12.55 -14.90 -10.63
C ALA A 115 11.85 -14.22 -11.81
N ILE A 116 12.58 -13.45 -12.62
CA ILE A 116 12.04 -12.81 -13.83
C ILE A 116 11.51 -13.86 -14.81
N ILE A 117 12.30 -14.90 -15.11
CA ILE A 117 11.88 -15.99 -16.01
C ILE A 117 10.65 -16.70 -15.45
N PHE A 118 10.62 -16.98 -14.15
CA PHE A 118 9.48 -17.63 -13.50
C PHE A 118 8.21 -16.80 -13.61
N VAL A 119 8.30 -15.48 -13.39
CA VAL A 119 7.16 -14.56 -13.57
C VAL A 119 6.70 -14.54 -15.03
N ILE A 120 7.63 -14.44 -15.99
CA ILE A 120 7.30 -14.48 -17.43
C ILE A 120 6.60 -15.80 -17.79
N LEU A 121 7.07 -16.93 -17.27
CA LEU A 121 6.46 -18.23 -17.52
C LEU A 121 5.05 -18.31 -16.94
N ILE A 122 4.84 -17.86 -15.70
CA ILE A 122 3.50 -17.83 -15.09
C ILE A 122 2.58 -16.94 -15.91
N VAL A 123 2.97 -15.69 -16.15
CA VAL A 123 2.15 -14.72 -16.90
C VAL A 123 1.88 -15.23 -18.31
N GLY A 124 2.89 -15.76 -18.98
CA GLY A 124 2.78 -16.32 -20.32
C GLY A 124 1.87 -17.54 -20.36
N LEU A 125 1.95 -18.45 -19.39
CA LEU A 125 1.11 -19.65 -19.33
C LEU A 125 -0.36 -19.27 -19.10
N PHE A 126 -0.65 -18.39 -18.14
CA PHE A 126 -2.02 -17.88 -17.91
C PHE A 126 -2.55 -17.09 -19.11
N SER A 127 -1.72 -16.29 -19.77
CA SER A 127 -2.13 -15.54 -20.97
C SER A 127 -2.30 -16.45 -22.20
N SER A 128 -1.51 -17.51 -22.32
CA SER A 128 -1.57 -18.45 -23.46
C SER A 128 -2.84 -19.28 -23.47
N HIS A 129 -3.43 -19.55 -22.30
CA HIS A 129 -4.72 -20.23 -22.21
C HIS A 129 -5.81 -19.46 -22.97
N ALA A 130 -5.77 -18.12 -22.96
CA ALA A 130 -6.73 -17.31 -23.69
C ALA A 130 -6.70 -17.53 -25.22
N PHE A 131 -5.56 -17.97 -25.78
CA PHE A 131 -5.42 -18.23 -27.23
C PHE A 131 -5.73 -19.67 -27.64
N HIS A 132 -5.93 -20.59 -26.69
CA HIS A 132 -6.16 -22.01 -26.96
C HIS A 132 -7.63 -22.44 -26.85
N ILE A 133 -8.54 -21.52 -26.53
CA ILE A 133 -9.99 -21.79 -26.39
C ILE A 133 -10.73 -21.71 -27.75
N ASP A 134 -10.11 -21.14 -28.80
CA ASP A 134 -10.75 -20.96 -30.12
C ASP A 134 -10.53 -22.14 -31.10
N LYS A 135 -10.66 -23.39 -30.65
CA LYS A 135 -10.78 -24.56 -31.56
C LYS A 135 -11.93 -25.49 -31.17
#